data_AF-K9ZPI4-F1
#
_entry.id   AF-K9ZPI4-F1
#
_cell.length_a   1.000
_cell.length_b   1.000
_cell.length_c   1.000
_cell.angle_alpha   90.00
_cell.angle_beta   90.00
_cell.angle_gamma   90.00
#
_symmetry.space_group_name_H-M   'P 1'
#
loop_
_entity.id
_entity.type
_entity.pdbx_description
1 polymer ?
#
loop_
_entity_poly.entity_id
_entity_poly.type
_entity_poly.pdbx_seq_one_letter_code
_entity_poly.pdbx_strand_id
1 'polypeptide(L)'
;MLIICPKCQSDNSRKLSLIYQENVTHSTSTVRGSIGSKSAAAYKNQTNTTPLGKIAAPPEKPKSNIILILKTIFITWIGIIVFTVFKALAMIELLMFVVFPIYLFWALRKNILYSRKYPRLYKKWDNSFMCQRCGTIFDSLES
;
A
#
# COMPACT_ATOMS: atom_id res chain seq x y z
N MET A 1 -9.30 -18.74 -25.97
CA MET A 1 -8.29 -19.50 -25.21
C MET A 1 -8.95 -20.02 -23.95
N LEU A 2 -9.06 -21.34 -23.81
CA LEU A 2 -9.54 -21.99 -22.59
C LEU A 2 -8.31 -22.28 -21.72
N ILE A 3 -8.27 -21.69 -20.54
CA ILE A 3 -7.17 -21.89 -19.58
C ILE A 3 -7.62 -22.98 -18.62
N ILE A 4 -7.00 -24.15 -18.73
CA ILE A 4 -7.34 -25.33 -17.94
C ILE A 4 -6.53 -25.32 -16.65
N CYS A 5 -7.19 -25.54 -15.51
CA CYS A 5 -6.49 -25.61 -14.23
C CYS A 5 -5.62 -26.89 -14.16
N PRO A 6 -4.32 -26.79 -13.81
CA PRO A 6 -3.43 -27.96 -13.73
C PRO A 6 -3.82 -28.95 -12.62
N LYS A 7 -4.55 -28.50 -11.60
CA LYS A 7 -4.89 -29.31 -10.42
C LYS A 7 -6.20 -30.09 -10.56
N CYS A 8 -7.24 -29.46 -11.12
CA CYS A 8 -8.58 -30.04 -11.19
C CYS A 8 -9.12 -30.18 -12.61
N GLN A 9 -8.32 -29.83 -13.63
CA GLN A 9 -8.63 -29.90 -15.06
C GLN A 9 -9.93 -29.19 -15.47
N SER A 10 -10.45 -28.29 -14.63
CA SER A 10 -11.63 -27.51 -14.97
C SER A 10 -11.26 -26.38 -15.93
N ASP A 11 -12.17 -26.08 -16.84
CA ASP A 11 -12.18 -24.92 -17.74
C ASP A 11 -12.61 -23.60 -17.02
N ASN A 12 -13.20 -23.72 -15.84
CA ASN A 12 -13.66 -22.60 -15.02
C ASN A 12 -12.52 -21.87 -14.29
N SER A 13 -11.62 -21.25 -15.06
CA SER A 13 -10.60 -20.32 -14.56
C SER A 13 -10.97 -18.88 -14.92
N ARG A 14 -10.69 -17.95 -14.00
CA ARG A 14 -10.90 -16.51 -14.21
C ARG A 14 -9.62 -15.74 -13.92
N LYS A 15 -9.43 -14.63 -14.62
CA LYS A 15 -8.29 -13.73 -14.42
C LYS A 15 -8.34 -13.14 -13.01
N LEU A 16 -7.21 -13.14 -12.30
CA LEU A 16 -7.14 -12.70 -10.91
C LEU A 16 -7.53 -11.22 -10.74
N SER A 17 -7.19 -10.36 -11.71
CA SER A 17 -7.57 -8.95 -11.69
C SER A 17 -9.08 -8.70 -11.83
N LEU A 18 -9.80 -9.56 -12.57
CA LEU A 18 -11.27 -9.49 -12.66
C LEU A 18 -11.93 -9.95 -11.36
N ILE A 19 -11.40 -11.01 -10.73
CA ILE A 19 -11.87 -11.49 -9.43
C ILE A 19 -11.64 -10.44 -8.34
N TYR A 20 -10.52 -9.73 -8.38
CA TYR A 20 -10.29 -8.63 -7.46
C TYR A 20 -11.29 -7.49 -7.69
N GLN A 21 -11.54 -7.11 -8.94
CA GLN A 21 -12.45 -6.01 -9.27
C GLN A 21 -13.91 -6.28 -8.88
N GLU A 22 -14.41 -7.51 -9.04
CA GLU A 22 -15.76 -7.89 -8.61
C GLU A 22 -15.92 -7.91 -7.07
N ASN A 23 -14.81 -8.08 -6.35
CA ASN A 23 -14.79 -8.25 -4.89
C ASN A 23 -14.40 -6.98 -4.10
N VAL A 24 -14.09 -5.88 -4.81
CA VAL A 24 -13.76 -4.59 -4.20
C VAL A 24 -14.92 -3.64 -4.42
N THR A 25 -15.64 -3.33 -3.34
CA THR A 25 -16.68 -2.29 -3.37
C THR A 25 -16.08 -0.99 -2.86
N HIS A 26 -16.00 0.01 -3.74
CA HIS A 26 -15.62 1.36 -3.36
C HIS A 26 -16.86 2.13 -2.89
N SER A 27 -17.02 2.29 -1.57
CA SER A 27 -18.03 3.17 -1.00
C SER A 27 -17.39 4.51 -0.62
N THR A 28 -17.74 5.56 -1.36
CA THR A 28 -17.36 6.94 -1.02
C THR A 28 -18.43 7.51 -0.09
N SER A 29 -18.15 7.61 1.20
CA SER A 29 -19.08 8.23 2.17
C SER A 29 -18.62 9.65 2.48
N THR A 30 -19.44 10.65 2.15
CA THR A 30 -19.22 12.04 2.53
C THR A 30 -19.69 12.26 3.96
N VAL A 31 -18.76 12.38 4.91
CA VAL A 31 -19.11 12.73 6.29
C VAL A 31 -19.05 14.25 6.41
N ARG A 32 -20.22 14.91 6.43
CA ARG A 32 -20.31 16.35 6.73
C ARG A 32 -20.21 16.54 8.25
N GLY A 33 -19.04 16.93 8.72
CA GLY A 33 -18.84 17.38 10.09
C GLY A 33 -19.26 18.83 10.25
N SER A 34 -20.23 19.10 11.12
CA SER A 34 -20.64 20.44 11.52
C SER A 34 -19.83 20.87 12.75
N ILE A 35 -18.73 21.57 12.55
CA ILE A 35 -18.04 22.34 13.61
C ILE A 35 -18.06 23.80 13.17
N GLY A 36 -18.77 24.63 13.96
CA GLY A 36 -18.78 26.09 13.92
C GLY A 36 -18.42 26.76 12.58
N SER A 37 -19.43 27.02 11.75
CA SER A 37 -19.40 27.98 10.63
C SER A 37 -18.34 27.82 9.52
N LYS A 38 -17.58 26.72 9.45
CA LYS A 38 -16.81 26.36 8.24
C LYS A 38 -16.92 24.86 7.98
N SER A 39 -17.69 24.48 6.97
CA SER A 39 -17.89 23.09 6.57
C SER A 39 -16.58 22.49 6.04
N ALA A 40 -15.84 21.79 6.90
CA ALA A 40 -14.74 20.93 6.47
C ALA A 40 -15.32 19.59 5.98
N ALA A 41 -15.34 19.39 4.67
CA ALA A 41 -15.71 18.11 4.07
C ALA A 41 -14.52 17.14 4.22
N ALA A 42 -14.62 16.18 5.14
CA ALA A 42 -13.66 15.08 5.22
C ALA A 42 -14.13 13.95 4.30
N TYR A 43 -13.35 13.68 3.24
CA TYR A 43 -13.57 12.52 2.38
C TYR A 43 -13.01 11.28 3.06
N LYS A 44 -13.89 10.38 3.50
CA LYS A 44 -13.49 9.05 4.00
C LYS A 44 -13.74 8.02 2.90
N ASN A 45 -12.67 7.59 2.25
CA ASN A 45 -12.73 6.48 1.31
C ASN A 45 -12.72 5.17 2.11
N GLN A 46 -13.87 4.49 2.20
CA GLN A 46 -13.95 3.17 2.81
C GLN A 46 -13.98 2.12 1.70
N THR A 47 -12.95 1.28 1.66
CA THR A 47 -12.88 0.14 0.74
C THR A 47 -13.25 -1.11 1.53
N ASN A 48 -14.42 -1.68 1.25
CA ASN A 48 -14.82 -2.95 1.83
C ASN A 48 -14.38 -4.05 0.87
N THR A 49 -13.56 -4.98 1.35
CA THR A 49 -13.08 -6.14 0.57
C THR A 49 -13.66 -7.43 1.15
N THR A 50 -14.22 -8.27 0.29
CA THR A 50 -14.65 -9.62 0.67
C THR A 50 -13.42 -10.50 0.97
N PRO A 51 -13.56 -11.62 1.70
CA PRO A 51 -12.44 -12.54 1.96
C PRO A 51 -11.78 -13.07 0.68
N LEU A 52 -12.53 -13.28 -0.41
CA LEU A 52 -11.97 -13.63 -1.72
C LEU A 52 -11.17 -12.49 -2.34
N GLY A 53 -11.65 -11.24 -2.22
CA GLY A 53 -10.92 -10.06 -2.68
C GLY A 53 -9.60 -9.83 -1.95
N LYS A 54 -9.48 -10.25 -0.68
CA LYS A 54 -8.21 -10.22 0.07
C LYS A 54 -7.20 -11.25 -0.44
N ILE A 55 -7.67 -12.43 -0.85
CA ILE A 55 -6.80 -13.49 -1.39
C ILE A 55 -6.32 -13.13 -2.80
N ALA A 56 -7.19 -12.50 -3.60
CA ALA A 56 -6.86 -12.03 -4.94
C ALA A 56 -6.21 -10.64 -4.98
N ALA A 57 -5.88 -10.05 -3.83
CA ALA A 57 -5.42 -8.67 -3.76
C ALA A 57 -4.10 -8.45 -4.52
N PRO A 58 -3.97 -7.35 -5.28
CA PRO A 58 -2.72 -7.00 -5.91
C PRO A 58 -1.65 -6.70 -4.86
N PRO A 59 -0.36 -6.84 -5.22
CA PRO A 59 0.72 -6.41 -4.33
C PRO A 59 0.53 -4.94 -3.94
N GLU A 60 0.82 -4.60 -2.69
CA GLU A 60 0.65 -3.23 -2.20
C GLU A 60 1.49 -2.27 -3.02
N LYS A 61 0.88 -1.16 -3.44
CA LYS A 61 1.58 -0.08 -4.14
C LYS A 61 2.69 0.48 -3.23
N PRO A 62 3.90 0.73 -3.77
CA PRO A 62 4.95 1.38 -2.99
C PRO A 62 4.42 2.70 -2.45
N LYS A 63 4.64 2.96 -1.16
CA LYS A 63 4.24 4.22 -0.53
C LYS A 63 5.00 5.36 -1.21
N SER A 64 4.32 6.47 -1.48
CA SER A 64 4.95 7.62 -2.12
C SER A 64 6.12 8.12 -1.26
N ASN A 65 7.31 8.14 -1.84
CA ASN A 65 8.52 8.67 -1.21
C ASN A 65 8.32 10.14 -0.75
N ILE A 66 7.44 10.87 -1.42
CA ILE A 66 7.12 12.28 -1.13
C ILE A 66 6.56 12.44 0.28
N ILE A 67 5.69 11.55 0.73
CA ILE A 67 5.09 11.61 2.07
C ILE A 67 6.18 11.38 3.13
N LEU A 68 7.11 10.47 2.84
CA LEU A 68 8.22 10.15 3.73
C LEU A 68 9.16 11.36 3.83
N ILE A 69 9.53 11.97 2.69
CA ILE A 69 10.34 13.20 2.61
C ILE A 69 9.68 14.37 3.34
N LEU A 70 8.39 14.62 3.09
CA LEU A 70 7.66 15.72 3.74
C LEU A 70 7.62 15.55 5.27
N LYS A 71 7.41 14.31 5.73
CA LYS A 71 7.46 13.97 7.16
C LYS A 71 8.85 14.20 7.76
N THR A 72 9.92 13.95 6.99
CA THR A 72 11.29 14.22 7.45
C THR A 72 11.53 15.70 7.67
N ILE A 73 11.14 16.53 6.71
CA ILE A 73 11.34 17.98 6.73
C ILE A 73 10.56 18.56 7.92
N PHE A 74 9.35 18.06 8.16
CA PHE A 74 8.53 18.52 9.27
C PHE A 74 9.14 18.16 10.63
N ILE A 75 9.68 16.95 10.79
CA ILE A 75 10.32 16.50 12.02
C ILE A 75 11.62 17.27 12.28
N THR A 76 12.44 17.50 11.25
CA THR A 76 13.69 18.26 11.41
C THR A 76 13.42 19.73 11.75
N TRP A 77 12.41 20.35 11.14
CA TRP A 77 11.98 21.71 11.49
C TRP A 77 11.51 21.83 12.94
N ILE A 78 10.70 20.88 13.41
CA ILE A 78 10.23 20.86 14.81
C ILE A 78 11.40 20.65 15.77
N GLY A 79 12.33 19.74 15.44
CA GLY A 79 13.52 19.51 16.28
C GLY A 79 14.35 20.78 16.47
N ILE A 80 14.61 21.53 15.41
CA ILE A 80 15.34 22.81 15.47
C ILE A 80 14.64 23.83 16.39
N ILE A 81 13.31 23.91 16.33
CA ILE A 81 12.53 24.80 17.19
C ILE A 81 12.59 24.35 18.66
N VAL A 82 12.47 23.05 18.93
CA VAL A 82 12.54 22.51 20.30
C VAL A 82 13.94 22.66 20.90
N PHE A 83 14.99 22.45 20.09
CA PHE A 83 16.38 22.61 20.51
C PHE A 83 16.72 24.05 20.91
N THR A 84 16.20 25.05 20.18
CA THR A 84 16.43 26.46 20.52
C THR A 84 15.73 26.88 21.82
N VAL A 85 14.63 26.23 22.19
CA VAL A 85 13.84 26.54 23.39
C VAL A 85 14.31 25.73 24.62
N PHE A 86 14.69 24.45 24.47
CA PHE A 86 15.03 23.57 25.59
C PHE A 86 16.43 22.98 25.47
N LYS A 87 17.43 23.70 25.99
CA LYS A 87 18.83 23.23 26.05
C LYS A 87 19.02 21.92 26.83
N ALA A 88 18.14 21.60 27.78
CA ALA A 88 18.20 20.37 28.57
C ALA A 88 17.92 19.08 27.75
N LEU A 89 17.29 19.21 26.58
CA LEU A 89 16.97 18.08 25.70
C LEU A 89 18.02 17.83 24.61
N ALA A 90 19.14 18.57 24.65
CA ALA A 90 20.17 18.52 23.61
C ALA A 90 20.73 17.12 23.33
N MET A 91 20.87 16.26 24.36
CA MET A 91 21.33 14.88 24.19
C MET A 91 20.31 13.98 23.48
N ILE A 92 19.01 14.20 23.73
CA ILE A 92 17.92 13.45 23.08
C ILE A 92 17.76 13.90 21.63
N GLU A 93 17.87 15.20 21.38
CA GLU A 93 17.94 15.80 20.05
C GLU A 93 19.10 15.23 19.23
N LEU A 94 20.31 15.17 19.81
CA LEU A 94 21.49 14.59 19.15
C LEU A 94 21.26 13.13 18.77
N LEU A 95 20.71 12.32 19.70
CA LEU A 95 20.42 10.92 19.44
C LEU A 95 19.37 10.76 18.33
N MET A 96 18.31 11.57 18.35
CA MET A 96 17.31 11.62 17.29
C MET A 96 17.94 12.02 15.95
N PHE A 97 18.81 13.02 15.94
CA PHE A 97 19.47 13.50 14.72
C PHE A 97 20.40 12.45 14.08
N VAL A 98 20.93 11.51 14.85
CA VAL A 98 21.75 10.39 14.35
C VAL A 98 20.91 9.18 13.96
N VAL A 99 19.95 8.77 14.81
CA VAL A 99 19.15 7.56 14.60
C VAL A 99 18.12 7.75 13.49
N PHE A 100 17.50 8.93 13.42
CA PHE A 100 16.46 9.24 12.44
C PHE A 100 16.93 9.13 10.98
N PRO A 101 18.06 9.74 10.54
CA PRO A 101 18.52 9.61 9.16
C PRO A 101 18.93 8.18 8.81
N ILE A 102 19.49 7.41 9.76
CA ILE A 102 19.84 5.99 9.54
C ILE A 102 18.57 5.17 9.29
N TYR A 103 17.55 5.35 10.13
CA TYR A 103 16.24 4.70 9.95
C TYR A 103 15.62 5.08 8.60
N LEU A 104 15.69 6.37 8.24
CA LEU A 104 15.16 6.88 6.99
C LEU A 104 15.85 6.31 5.77
N PHE A 105 17.18 6.26 5.80
CA PHE A 105 17.98 5.68 4.74
C PHE A 105 17.60 4.23 4.50
N TRP A 106 17.43 3.45 5.57
CA TRP A 106 16.96 2.07 5.49
C TRP A 106 15.53 1.95 4.95
N ALA A 107 14.61 2.81 5.41
CA ALA A 107 13.22 2.82 4.95
C ALA A 107 13.13 3.20 3.46
N LEU A 108 13.85 4.23 3.02
CA LEU A 108 13.93 4.65 1.62
C LEU A 108 14.57 3.57 0.76
N ARG A 109 15.67 2.96 1.19
CA ARG A 109 16.33 1.88 0.45
C ARG A 109 15.39 0.70 0.25
N LYS A 110 14.69 0.26 1.31
CA LYS A 110 13.67 -0.80 1.21
C LYS A 110 12.55 -0.41 0.24
N ASN A 111 12.04 0.81 0.32
CA ASN A 111 10.96 1.28 -0.56
C ASN A 111 11.41 1.40 -2.02
N ILE A 112 12.62 1.86 -2.30
CA ILE A 112 13.18 1.95 -3.67
C ILE A 112 13.37 0.55 -4.26
N LEU A 113 13.95 -0.38 -3.48
CA LEU A 113 14.11 -1.77 -3.92
C LEU A 113 12.77 -2.43 -4.19
N TYR A 114 11.79 -2.19 -3.32
CA TYR A 114 10.44 -2.70 -3.49
C TYR A 114 9.74 -2.06 -4.70
N SER A 115 9.83 -0.73 -4.86
CA SER A 115 9.27 0.00 -6.00
C SER A 115 9.87 -0.45 -7.34
N ARG A 116 11.15 -0.85 -7.37
CA ARG A 116 11.80 -1.38 -8.57
C ARG A 116 11.30 -2.79 -8.91
N LYS A 117 11.00 -3.61 -7.90
CA LYS A 117 10.44 -4.96 -8.07
C LYS A 117 8.93 -4.92 -8.36
N TYR A 118 8.22 -3.94 -7.84
CA TYR A 118 6.78 -3.75 -7.96
C TYR A 118 6.21 -3.95 -9.38
N PRO A 119 6.73 -3.32 -10.45
CA PRO A 119 6.17 -3.51 -11.80
C PRO A 119 6.26 -4.97 -12.27
N ARG A 120 7.30 -5.71 -11.87
CA ARG A 120 7.44 -7.13 -12.20
C ARG A 120 6.43 -7.98 -11.42
N LEU A 121 6.26 -7.73 -10.13
CA LEU A 121 5.28 -8.43 -9.30
C LEU A 121 3.84 -8.14 -9.77
N TYR A 122 3.56 -6.89 -10.11
CA TYR A 122 2.27 -6.47 -10.62
C TYR A 122 1.96 -7.12 -11.97
N LYS A 123 2.94 -7.17 -12.89
CA LYS A 123 2.78 -7.86 -14.18
C LYS A 123 2.57 -9.36 -14.00
N LYS A 124 3.25 -9.99 -13.04
CA LYS A 124 3.04 -11.40 -12.68
C LYS A 124 1.59 -11.60 -12.21
N TRP A 125 1.16 -10.81 -11.24
CA TRP A 125 -0.21 -10.84 -10.70
C TRP A 125 -1.28 -10.61 -11.78
N ASP A 126 -1.10 -9.65 -12.69
CA ASP A 126 -2.08 -9.42 -13.77
C ASP A 126 -2.13 -10.57 -14.78
N ASN A 127 -1.05 -11.35 -14.93
CA ASN A 127 -1.03 -12.53 -15.78
C ASN A 127 -1.45 -13.82 -15.05
N SER A 128 -1.79 -13.75 -13.76
CA SER A 128 -2.24 -14.90 -12.97
C SER A 128 -3.74 -15.17 -13.14
N PHE A 129 -4.09 -16.44 -13.10
CA PHE A 129 -5.45 -16.95 -13.17
C PHE A 129 -5.77 -17.75 -11.90
N MET A 130 -7.01 -17.69 -11.47
CA MET A 130 -7.50 -18.49 -10.33
C MET A 130 -8.63 -19.39 -10.79
N CYS A 131 -8.53 -20.68 -10.44
CA CYS A 131 -9.60 -21.63 -10.64
C CYS A 131 -10.73 -21.37 -9.63
N GLN A 132 -11.96 -21.23 -10.12
CA GLN A 132 -13.14 -21.03 -9.28
C GLN A 132 -13.59 -22.31 -8.55
N ARG A 133 -13.17 -23.48 -9.04
CA ARG A 133 -13.55 -24.78 -8.48
C ARG A 133 -12.65 -25.22 -7.33
N CYS A 134 -11.33 -25.04 -7.47
CA CYS A 134 -10.35 -25.51 -6.49
C CYS A 134 -9.56 -24.40 -5.80
N GLY A 135 -9.76 -23.13 -6.21
CA GLY A 135 -9.09 -21.96 -5.63
C GLY A 135 -7.58 -21.86 -5.93
N THR A 136 -7.04 -22.71 -6.79
CA THR A 136 -5.60 -22.69 -7.11
C THR A 136 -5.29 -21.52 -8.06
N ILE A 137 -4.25 -20.75 -7.73
CA ILE A 137 -3.73 -19.63 -8.53
C ILE A 137 -2.52 -20.12 -9.32
N PHE A 138 -2.47 -19.83 -10.61
CA PHE A 138 -1.39 -20.23 -11.51
C PHE A 138 -1.16 -19.16 -12.59
N ASP A 139 0.02 -19.13 -13.19
CA ASP A 139 0.39 -18.13 -14.20
C ASP A 139 0.15 -18.65 -15.62
N SER A 140 -0.21 -17.77 -16.56
CA SER A 140 -0.40 -18.15 -17.97
C SER A 140 0.87 -18.51 -18.74
N LEU A 141 2.05 -18.38 -18.12
CA LEU A 141 3.35 -18.69 -18.73
C LEU A 141 3.84 -20.10 -18.42
N GLU A 142 3.06 -20.88 -17.67
CA GLU A 142 3.41 -22.26 -17.26
C GLU A 142 2.67 -23.33 -18.05
N SER A 143 2.07 -22.96 -19.20
CA SER A 143 1.42 -23.87 -20.16
C SER A 143 2.36 -24.29 -21.28
#